data_AF-A0A934D1U3-F1
#
_entry.id   AF-A0A934D1U3-F1
#
_cell.length_a   1.000
_cell.length_b   1.000
_cell.length_c   1.000
_cell.angle_alpha   90.00
_cell.angle_beta   90.00
_cell.angle_gamma   90.00
#
_symmetry.space_group_name_H-M   'P 1'
#
loop_
_entity.id
_entity.type
_entity.pdbx_description
1 polymer ?
#
loop_
_entity_poly.entity_id
_entity_poly.type
_entity_poly.pdbx_seq_one_letter_code
_entity_poly.pdbx_strand_id
1 'polypeptide(L)'
;MNRTVGMTVACLALCAGAFSLAPTPPAQSDLQKEVERLRVEVAELKNRSRANGDLETLRAELKDANQKLVETFSYLNAQADAAQHLNDALLDADKKGFTFGINPDSRVALLQGFQAYCEGLQKDVPGRKPEVEPVAGQ
;
A
#
# COMPACT_ATOMS: atom_id res chain seq x y z
N MET A 1 -57.82 1.55 -64.93
CA MET A 1 -57.29 2.04 -66.22
C MET A 1 -56.91 3.51 -66.08
N ASN A 2 -55.69 3.83 -66.52
CA ASN A 2 -55.12 5.14 -66.89
C ASN A 2 -54.80 6.11 -65.74
N ARG A 3 -53.51 6.33 -65.38
CA ARG A 3 -52.46 7.17 -66.06
C ARG A 3 -52.84 8.67 -65.96
N THR A 4 -52.02 9.63 -65.53
CA THR A 4 -50.58 9.90 -65.79
C THR A 4 -50.21 11.25 -65.13
N VAL A 5 -48.95 11.41 -64.65
CA VAL A 5 -47.99 12.54 -64.86
C VAL A 5 -48.40 13.97 -64.42
N GLY A 6 -47.61 14.86 -63.83
CA GLY A 6 -46.17 15.03 -63.55
C GLY A 6 -46.03 16.33 -62.71
N MET A 7 -45.17 16.39 -61.69
CA MET A 7 -43.79 16.92 -61.68
C MET A 7 -43.57 18.35 -62.23
N THR A 8 -42.85 19.16 -61.45
CA THR A 8 -42.24 20.51 -61.66
C THR A 8 -43.16 21.72 -61.41
N VAL A 9 -43.03 22.53 -60.34
CA VAL A 9 -41.93 23.37 -59.76
C VAL A 9 -41.77 24.73 -60.46
N ALA A 10 -41.63 25.77 -59.61
CA ALA A 10 -41.31 27.19 -59.83
C ALA A 10 -42.55 28.11 -59.93
N CYS A 11 -42.63 29.28 -59.29
CA CYS A 11 -41.70 30.12 -58.54
C CYS A 11 -42.59 31.06 -57.69
N LEU A 12 -42.36 31.19 -56.39
CA LEU A 12 -41.65 32.31 -55.75
C LEU A 12 -42.50 33.58 -55.56
N ALA A 13 -42.48 34.02 -54.30
CA ALA A 13 -42.90 35.32 -53.77
C ALA A 13 -44.40 35.57 -53.63
N LEU A 14 -44.91 35.49 -52.40
CA LEU A 14 -45.42 36.67 -51.70
C LEU A 14 -45.63 36.37 -50.20
N CYS A 15 -44.78 37.00 -49.39
CA CYS A 15 -45.06 37.62 -48.09
C CYS A 15 -46.10 36.98 -47.14
N ALA A 16 -45.65 36.55 -45.95
CA ALA A 16 -46.13 37.02 -44.64
C ALA A 16 -45.96 35.93 -43.58
N GLY A 17 -44.81 35.94 -42.92
CA GLY A 17 -44.56 35.11 -41.75
C GLY A 17 -43.30 35.62 -41.11
N ALA A 18 -43.46 36.63 -40.27
CA ALA A 18 -42.40 37.34 -39.56
C ALA A 18 -41.37 36.37 -38.95
N PHE A 19 -40.24 36.17 -39.63
CA PHE A 19 -39.00 35.84 -38.92
C PHE A 19 -38.59 37.13 -38.23
N SER A 20 -39.15 37.33 -37.03
CA SER A 20 -38.67 38.33 -36.10
C SER A 20 -37.14 38.27 -36.07
N LEU A 21 -36.50 39.39 -36.39
CA LEU A 21 -35.25 39.75 -35.74
C LEU A 21 -35.53 39.83 -34.24
N ALA A 22 -35.56 38.69 -33.57
CA ALA A 22 -35.40 38.65 -32.13
C ALA A 22 -33.91 38.81 -31.87
N PRO A 23 -33.46 39.85 -31.13
CA PRO A 23 -32.15 39.76 -30.50
C PRO A 23 -32.19 38.48 -29.66
N THR A 24 -31.24 37.59 -29.87
CA THR A 24 -31.05 36.41 -29.01
C THR A 24 -31.11 36.89 -27.55
N PRO A 25 -32.00 36.31 -26.71
CA PRO A 25 -32.18 36.82 -25.36
C PRO A 25 -30.87 36.64 -24.57
N PRO A 26 -30.46 37.62 -23.76
CA PRO A 26 -29.23 37.59 -22.96
C PRO A 26 -29.11 36.31 -22.08
N ALA A 27 -30.26 35.72 -21.73
CA ALA A 27 -30.39 34.49 -20.97
C ALA A 27 -29.61 33.28 -21.52
N GLN A 28 -29.44 33.16 -22.84
CA GLN A 28 -28.74 32.01 -23.42
C GLN A 28 -27.22 32.13 -23.24
N SER A 29 -26.69 33.35 -23.24
CA SER A 29 -25.27 33.63 -22.97
C SER A 29 -24.92 33.51 -21.49
N ASP A 30 -25.85 33.88 -20.60
CA ASP A 30 -25.64 33.76 -19.15
C ASP A 30 -25.69 32.30 -18.69
N LEU A 31 -26.56 31.47 -19.27
CA LEU A 31 -26.52 30.02 -19.06
C LEU A 31 -25.22 29.37 -19.55
N GLN A 32 -24.66 29.85 -20.66
CA GLN A 32 -23.37 29.34 -21.15
C GLN A 32 -22.22 29.71 -20.20
N LYS A 33 -22.21 30.93 -19.65
CA LYS A 33 -21.25 31.35 -18.61
C LYS A 33 -21.40 30.53 -17.33
N GLU A 34 -22.63 30.24 -16.93
CA GLU A 34 -22.95 29.39 -15.78
C GLU A 34 -22.39 27.98 -15.95
N VAL A 35 -22.64 27.36 -17.12
CA VAL A 35 -22.11 26.02 -17.44
C VAL A 35 -20.59 26.01 -17.43
N GLU A 36 -19.95 27.03 -17.99
CA GLU A 36 -18.48 27.11 -18.00
C GLU A 36 -17.91 27.30 -16.59
N ARG A 37 -18.55 28.12 -15.74
CA ARG A 37 -18.16 28.25 -14.34
C ARG A 37 -18.27 26.92 -13.59
N LEU A 38 -19.39 26.22 -13.76
CA LEU A 38 -19.61 24.92 -13.11
C LEU A 38 -18.61 23.86 -13.61
N ARG A 39 -18.21 23.90 -14.89
CA ARG A 39 -17.16 23.01 -15.42
C ARG A 39 -15.81 23.24 -14.75
N VAL A 40 -15.44 24.50 -14.55
CA VAL A 40 -14.21 24.86 -13.82
C VAL A 40 -14.28 24.37 -12.37
N GLU A 41 -15.40 24.61 -11.69
CA GLU A 41 -15.59 24.19 -10.29
C GLU A 41 -15.53 22.66 -10.14
N VAL A 42 -16.14 21.90 -11.06
CA VAL A 42 -16.05 20.44 -11.09
C VAL A 42 -14.62 19.97 -11.34
N ALA A 43 -13.88 20.62 -12.24
CA ALA A 43 -12.48 20.28 -12.49
C ALA A 43 -11.62 20.51 -11.24
N GLU A 44 -11.83 21.63 -10.54
CA GLU A 44 -11.15 21.92 -9.28
C GLU A 44 -11.50 20.95 -8.16
N LEU A 45 -12.78 20.60 -8.01
CA LEU A 45 -13.23 19.61 -7.02
C LEU A 45 -12.66 18.23 -7.31
N LYS A 46 -12.59 17.82 -8.58
CA LYS A 46 -11.98 16.56 -9.00
C LYS A 46 -10.47 16.53 -8.68
N ASN A 47 -9.77 17.64 -8.90
CA ASN A 47 -8.35 17.74 -8.56
C ASN A 47 -8.12 17.69 -7.05
N ARG A 48 -8.94 18.38 -6.25
CA ARG A 48 -8.90 18.29 -4.78
C ARG A 48 -9.19 16.88 -4.27
N SER A 49 -10.19 16.21 -4.84
CA SER A 49 -10.53 14.82 -4.50
C SER A 49 -9.36 13.86 -4.77
N ARG A 50 -8.68 14.02 -5.91
CA ARG A 50 -7.45 13.25 -6.23
C ARG A 50 -6.33 13.50 -5.23
N ALA A 51 -6.02 14.77 -4.95
CA ALA A 51 -5.00 15.13 -3.97
C ALA A 51 -5.29 14.55 -2.57
N ASN A 52 -6.57 14.52 -2.16
CA ASN A 52 -6.97 13.87 -0.92
C ASN A 52 -6.77 12.34 -0.98
N GLY A 53 -7.08 11.70 -2.10
CA GLY A 53 -6.80 10.27 -2.31
C GLY A 53 -5.31 9.94 -2.24
N ASP A 54 -4.45 10.79 -2.81
CA ASP A 54 -3.00 10.66 -2.74
C ASP A 54 -2.52 10.79 -1.28
N LEU A 55 -3.06 11.75 -0.53
CA LEU A 55 -2.74 11.92 0.90
C LEU A 55 -3.14 10.71 1.75
N GLU A 56 -4.30 10.10 1.50
CA GLU A 56 -4.71 8.89 2.20
C GLU A 56 -3.80 7.70 1.87
N THR A 57 -3.35 7.60 0.62
CA THR A 57 -2.37 6.58 0.20
C THR A 57 -1.03 6.76 0.92
N LEU A 58 -0.50 7.99 0.94
CA LEU A 58 0.75 8.30 1.65
C LEU A 58 0.63 8.03 3.17
N ARG A 59 -0.53 8.32 3.77
CA ARG A 59 -0.78 8.00 5.20
C ARG A 59 -0.76 6.50 5.44
N ALA A 60 -1.36 5.71 4.55
CA ALA A 60 -1.36 4.25 4.65
C ALA A 60 0.06 3.69 4.50
N GLU A 61 0.83 4.17 3.53
CA GLU A 61 2.24 3.78 3.33
C GLU A 61 3.12 4.16 4.51
N LEU A 62 2.94 5.36 5.09
CA LEU A 62 3.67 5.80 6.28
C LEU A 62 3.36 4.89 7.48
N LYS A 63 2.09 4.49 7.64
CA LYS A 63 1.67 3.58 8.71
C LYS A 63 2.30 2.19 8.53
N ASP A 64 2.27 1.65 7.32
CA ASP A 64 2.88 0.36 6.99
C ASP A 64 4.41 0.40 7.20
N ALA A 65 5.08 1.46 6.75
CA ALA A 65 6.51 1.65 6.97
C ALA A 65 6.87 1.74 8.46
N ASN A 66 6.08 2.48 9.25
CA ASN A 66 6.27 2.54 10.70
C ASN A 66 6.07 1.18 11.36
N GLN A 67 5.08 0.40 10.93
CA GLN A 67 4.87 -0.94 11.46
C GLN A 67 6.06 -1.86 11.15
N LYS A 68 6.57 -1.84 9.92
CA LYS A 68 7.79 -2.58 9.53
C LYS A 68 9.02 -2.16 10.33
N LEU A 69 9.16 -0.86 10.64
CA LEU A 69 10.25 -0.37 11.50
C LEU A 69 10.12 -0.92 12.92
N VAL A 70 8.92 -0.90 13.51
CA VAL A 70 8.67 -1.48 14.84
C VAL A 70 9.00 -2.96 14.87
N GLU A 71 8.57 -3.73 13.87
CA GLU A 71 8.88 -5.15 13.73
C GLU A 71 10.40 -5.38 13.62
N THR A 72 11.09 -4.57 12.82
CA THR A 72 12.56 -4.64 12.65
C THR A 72 13.28 -4.34 13.96
N PHE A 73 12.90 -3.28 14.68
CA PHE A 73 13.51 -2.95 15.97
C PHE A 73 13.26 -4.03 17.01
N SER A 74 12.06 -4.61 17.04
CA SER A 74 11.73 -5.72 17.93
C SER A 74 12.65 -6.92 17.67
N TYR A 75 12.85 -7.28 16.41
CA TYR A 75 13.74 -8.38 16.02
C TYR A 75 15.20 -8.09 16.40
N LEU A 76 15.70 -6.88 16.11
CA LEU A 76 17.07 -6.49 16.47
C LEU A 76 17.31 -6.49 17.98
N ASN A 77 16.34 -6.04 18.78
CA ASN A 77 16.44 -6.10 20.24
C ASN A 77 16.51 -7.55 20.72
N ALA A 78 15.67 -8.44 20.18
CA ALA A 78 15.71 -9.86 20.53
C ALA A 78 17.06 -10.51 20.17
N GLN A 79 17.68 -10.11 19.05
CA GLN A 79 19.02 -10.57 18.68
C GLN A 79 20.11 -10.03 19.61
N ALA A 80 20.00 -8.76 20.02
CA ALA A 80 20.95 -8.16 20.97
C ALA A 80 20.89 -8.88 22.32
N ASP A 81 19.69 -9.17 22.82
CA ASP A 81 19.49 -9.93 24.06
C ASP A 81 20.07 -11.36 23.95
N ALA A 82 19.81 -12.05 22.83
CA ALA A 82 20.36 -13.37 22.58
C ALA A 82 21.90 -13.37 22.53
N ALA A 83 22.50 -12.35 21.89
CA ALA A 83 23.95 -12.19 21.84
C ALA A 83 24.55 -11.92 23.23
N GLN A 84 23.86 -11.12 24.06
CA GLN A 84 24.26 -10.88 25.44
C GLN A 84 24.24 -12.17 26.26
N HIS A 85 23.19 -12.98 26.15
CA HIS A 85 23.12 -14.28 26.83
C HIS A 85 24.24 -15.24 26.39
N LEU A 86 24.60 -15.26 25.11
CA LEU A 86 25.73 -16.07 24.63
C LEU A 86 27.05 -15.58 25.25
N ASN A 87 27.27 -14.27 25.30
CA ASN A 87 28.46 -13.70 25.94
C ASN A 87 28.53 -14.07 27.43
N ASP A 88 27.41 -14.00 28.15
CA ASP A 88 27.36 -14.40 29.56
C ASP A 88 27.67 -15.90 29.74
N ALA A 89 27.17 -16.75 28.85
CA ALA A 89 27.47 -18.18 28.84
C ALA A 89 28.96 -18.46 28.54
N LEU A 90 29.59 -17.68 27.65
CA LEU A 90 31.03 -17.78 27.39
C LEU A 90 31.86 -17.40 28.62
N LEU A 91 31.49 -16.31 29.30
CA LEU A 91 32.16 -15.88 30.53
C LEU A 91 31.99 -16.89 31.66
N ASP A 92 30.82 -17.50 31.78
CA ASP A 92 30.56 -18.56 32.75
C ASP A 92 31.34 -19.85 32.43
N ALA A 93 31.39 -20.25 31.15
CA ALA A 93 32.19 -21.37 30.68
C ALA A 93 33.70 -21.14 30.92
N ASP A 94 34.18 -19.91 30.74
CA ASP A 94 35.57 -19.51 31.02
C ASP A 94 35.89 -19.57 32.52
N LYS A 95 35.01 -19.03 33.38
CA LYS A 95 35.13 -19.14 34.85
C LYS A 95 35.18 -20.59 35.34
N LYS A 96 34.41 -21.47 34.71
CA LYS A 96 34.42 -22.91 35.00
C LYS A 96 35.73 -23.57 34.59
N GLY A 97 36.51 -22.94 33.70
CA GLY A 97 37.85 -23.34 33.29
C GLY A 97 37.87 -24.19 32.02
N PHE A 98 38.53 -23.67 30.99
CA PHE A 98 38.84 -24.39 29.73
C PHE A 98 40.14 -25.19 29.78
N THR A 99 40.87 -25.16 30.91
CA THR A 99 42.23 -25.68 31.01
C THR A 99 42.31 -27.17 30.73
N PHE A 100 43.18 -27.55 29.78
CA PHE A 100 43.65 -28.90 29.42
C PHE A 100 43.04 -30.05 30.23
N GLY A 101 41.83 -30.46 29.85
CA GLY A 101 41.06 -31.51 30.50
C GLY A 101 39.60 -31.43 30.09
N ILE A 102 38.92 -32.57 30.00
CA ILE A 102 37.48 -32.62 29.72
C ILE A 102 36.78 -32.00 30.93
N ASN A 103 36.43 -30.71 30.85
CA ASN A 103 35.54 -30.08 31.81
C ASN A 103 34.10 -30.14 31.26
N PRO A 104 33.29 -31.13 31.69
CA PRO A 104 31.94 -31.29 31.18
C PRO A 104 31.05 -30.07 31.50
N ASP A 105 31.25 -29.41 32.63
CA ASP A 105 30.40 -28.31 33.09
C ASP A 105 30.56 -27.05 32.23
N SER A 106 31.79 -26.75 31.80
CA SER A 106 32.08 -25.66 30.86
C SER A 106 31.45 -25.94 29.48
N ARG A 107 31.50 -27.18 29.01
CA ARG A 107 30.85 -27.58 27.74
C ARG A 107 29.34 -27.48 27.80
N VAL A 108 28.72 -27.93 28.89
CA VAL A 108 27.27 -27.82 29.08
C VAL A 108 26.83 -26.37 29.07
N ALA A 109 27.53 -25.49 29.80
CA ALA A 109 27.23 -24.06 29.82
C ALA A 109 27.31 -23.42 28.42
N LEU A 110 28.37 -23.74 27.65
CA LEU A 110 28.56 -23.20 26.31
C LEU A 110 27.54 -23.73 25.31
N LEU A 111 27.21 -25.03 25.36
CA LEU A 111 26.18 -25.63 24.50
C LEU A 111 24.80 -25.06 24.79
N GLN A 112 24.44 -24.89 26.06
CA GLN A 112 23.17 -24.29 26.46
C GLN A 112 23.08 -22.82 25.98
N GLY A 113 24.13 -22.02 26.19
CA GLY A 113 24.16 -20.64 25.70
C GLY A 113 24.07 -20.54 24.18
N PHE A 114 24.76 -21.43 23.47
CA PHE A 114 24.73 -21.48 22.00
C PHE A 114 23.37 -21.94 21.46
N GLN A 115 22.73 -22.91 22.09
CA GLN A 115 21.37 -23.33 21.76
C GLN A 115 20.37 -22.19 21.96
N ALA A 116 20.40 -21.53 23.11
CA ALA A 116 19.54 -20.38 23.39
C ALA A 116 19.74 -19.23 22.39
N TYR A 117 20.99 -18.97 21.98
CA TYR A 117 21.30 -17.99 20.93
C TYR A 117 20.68 -18.39 19.59
N CYS A 118 20.84 -19.65 19.18
CA CYS A 118 20.26 -20.14 17.93
C CYS A 118 18.72 -20.07 17.94
N GLU A 119 18.08 -20.43 19.05
CA GLU A 119 16.64 -20.30 19.24
C GLU A 119 16.18 -18.85 19.12
N GLY A 120 16.90 -17.92 19.76
CA GLY A 120 16.63 -16.48 19.67
C GLY A 120 16.75 -15.94 18.25
N LEU A 121 17.79 -16.35 17.50
CA LEU A 121 17.98 -15.96 16.10
C LEU A 121 16.93 -16.53 15.17
N GLN A 122 16.45 -17.73 15.45
CA GLN A 122 15.49 -18.43 14.60
C GLN A 122 14.05 -18.08 14.95
N LYS A 123 13.83 -17.44 16.10
CA LYS A 123 12.53 -16.90 16.49
C LYS A 123 12.11 -15.84 15.48
N ASP A 124 10.88 -15.94 15.01
CA ASP A 124 10.26 -14.99 14.08
C ASP A 124 10.90 -14.91 12.68
N VAL A 125 11.80 -15.85 12.33
CA VAL A 125 12.29 -16.01 10.95
C VAL A 125 11.20 -16.66 10.09
N PRO A 126 10.69 -15.99 9.03
CA PRO A 126 9.64 -16.55 8.18
C PRO A 126 10.10 -17.83 7.47
N GLY A 127 9.28 -18.89 7.50
CA GLY A 127 9.49 -20.12 6.73
C GLY A 127 10.16 -21.28 7.47
N ARG A 128 10.44 -21.17 8.77
CA ARG A 128 10.95 -22.29 9.57
C ARG A 128 9.84 -23.30 9.86
N LYS A 129 9.90 -24.49 9.25
CA LYS A 129 9.11 -25.64 9.72
C LYS A 129 9.71 -26.14 11.04
N PRO A 130 8.91 -26.42 12.07
CA PRO A 130 9.41 -27.10 13.27
C PRO A 130 10.05 -28.43 12.84
N GLU A 131 11.28 -28.67 13.27
CA GLU A 131 11.92 -29.97 13.06
C GLU A 131 11.14 -31.00 13.89
N VAL A 132 10.56 -31.98 13.21
CA VAL A 132 9.80 -33.07 13.83
C VAL A 132 10.80 -33.87 14.66
N GLU A 133 10.59 -33.96 15.98
CA GLU A 133 11.45 -34.76 16.84
C GLU A 133 11.57 -36.18 16.26
N PRO A 134 12.80 -36.75 16.22
CA PRO A 134 12.97 -38.12 15.76
C PRO A 134 12.18 -39.02 16.72
N VAL A 135 11.18 -39.73 16.17
CA VAL A 135 10.48 -40.80 16.86
C VAL A 135 11.55 -41.76 17.37
N ALA A 136 11.75 -41.80 18.68
CA ALA A 136 12.60 -42.78 19.32
C ALA A 136 12.10 -44.16 18.88
N GLY A 137 12.92 -44.85 18.10
CA GLY A 137 12.60 -46.15 17.52
C GLY A 137 12.14 -47.12 18.60
N GLN A 138 10.99 -47.76 18.33
CA GLN A 138 10.56 -49.00 18.97
C GLN A 138 11.36 -50.17 18.41
#